data_AF-A0A838H519-F1
#
_entry.id   AF-A0A838H519-F1
#
_cell.length_a   1.000
_cell.length_b   1.000
_cell.length_c   1.000
_cell.angle_alpha   90.00
_cell.angle_beta   90.00
_cell.angle_gamma   90.00
#
_symmetry.space_group_name_H-M   'P 1'
#
loop_
_entity.id
_entity.type
_entity.pdbx_description
1 polymer ?
#
loop_
_entity_poly.entity_id
_entity_poly.type
_entity_poly.pdbx_seq_one_letter_code
_entity_poly.pdbx_strand_id
1 'polypeptide(L)'
;MAVAFFVNGATFANWVPRIPEINDAIGLSTRSLGLALLGVGLGALGGSILAAPLIARVGCRGVTRATALALGGALVLPALGSTGLWLAAAPVVIGLIDAGMDVAMNA
;
A
#
# COMPACT_ATOMS: atom_id res chain seq x y z
N MET A 1 -5.08 15.69 11.54
CA MET A 1 -4.99 14.53 10.63
C MET A 1 -6.06 13.45 10.88
N ALA A 2 -7.03 13.63 11.79
CA ALA A 2 -7.98 12.59 12.17
C ALA A 2 -8.73 11.93 10.98
N VAL A 3 -9.19 12.72 10.01
CA VAL A 3 -9.85 12.17 8.81
C VAL A 3 -8.90 11.30 7.99
N ALA A 4 -7.63 11.68 7.86
CA ALA A 4 -6.63 10.88 7.13
C ALA A 4 -6.36 9.55 7.85
N PHE A 5 -6.24 9.56 9.18
CA PHE A 5 -6.15 8.34 10.00
C PHE A 5 -7.37 7.44 9.83
N PHE A 6 -8.57 8.02 9.87
CA PHE A 6 -9.81 7.27 9.65
C PHE A 6 -9.85 6.63 8.26
N VAL A 7 -9.54 7.39 7.21
CA VAL A 7 -9.56 6.91 5.83
C VAL A 7 -8.50 5.84 5.59
N ASN A 8 -7.27 6.03 6.08
CA ASN A 8 -6.22 5.03 5.97
C ASN A 8 -6.61 3.73 6.69
N GLY A 9 -7.07 3.81 7.95
CA GLY A 9 -7.54 2.66 8.71
C GLY A 9 -8.72 1.94 8.05
N ALA A 10 -9.71 2.68 7.55
CA ALA A 10 -10.85 2.11 6.83
C ALA A 10 -10.44 1.42 5.52
N THR A 11 -9.45 1.99 4.82
CA THR A 11 -8.87 1.41 3.60
C THR A 11 -8.19 0.09 3.91
N PHE A 12 -7.34 0.05 4.93
CA PHE A 12 -6.62 -1.17 5.31
C PHE A 12 -7.57 -2.27 5.79
N ALA A 13 -8.57 -1.91 6.60
CA ALA A 13 -9.61 -2.83 7.06
C ALA A 13 -10.44 -3.42 5.91
N ASN A 14 -10.63 -2.66 4.81
CA ASN A 14 -11.30 -3.16 3.61
C ASN A 14 -10.38 -4.03 2.73
N TRP A 15 -9.10 -3.68 2.63
CA TRP A 15 -8.18 -4.28 1.66
C TRP A 15 -7.58 -5.61 2.10
N VAL A 16 -7.12 -5.73 3.35
CA VAL A 16 -6.44 -6.95 3.83
C VAL A 16 -7.27 -8.23 3.63
N PRO A 17 -8.58 -8.27 3.92
CA PRO A 17 -9.40 -9.45 3.68
C PRO A 17 -9.52 -9.84 2.19
N ARG A 18 -9.34 -8.89 1.26
CA ARG A 18 -9.48 -9.13 -0.19
C ARG A 18 -8.27 -9.83 -0.80
N ILE A 19 -7.10 -9.77 -0.16
CA ILE A 19 -5.88 -10.40 -0.70
C ILE A 19 -6.06 -11.93 -0.86
N PRO A 20 -6.49 -12.69 0.17
CA PRO A 20 -6.75 -14.12 0.00
C PRO A 20 -7.88 -14.39 -1.01
N GLU A 21 -8.95 -13.60 -1.03
CA GLU A 21 -10.04 -13.75 -1.99
C GLU A 21 -9.56 -13.61 -3.45
N ILE A 22 -8.72 -12.61 -3.74
CA ILE A 22 -8.14 -12.40 -5.08
C ILE A 22 -7.22 -13.57 -5.44
N ASN A 23 -6.40 -14.04 -4.49
CA ASN A 23 -5.52 -15.17 -4.71
C ASN A 23 -6.30 -16.46 -5.03
N ASP A 24 -7.39 -16.72 -4.31
CA ASP A 24 -8.26 -17.88 -4.51
C ASP A 24 -9.04 -17.79 -5.83
N ALA A 25 -9.53 -16.60 -6.18
CA ALA A 25 -10.23 -16.36 -7.45
C ALA A 25 -9.36 -16.61 -8.69
N ILE A 26 -8.04 -16.39 -8.58
CA ILE A 26 -7.06 -16.63 -9.67
C ILE A 26 -6.48 -18.07 -9.57
N GLY A 27 -6.81 -18.82 -8.51
CA GLY A 27 -6.33 -20.19 -8.29
C GLY A 27 -4.84 -20.28 -7.96
N LEU A 28 -4.29 -19.26 -7.30
CA LEU A 28 -2.86 -19.16 -7.02
C LEU A 28 -2.48 -19.82 -5.68
N SER A 29 -1.27 -20.38 -5.63
CA SER A 29 -0.77 -21.12 -4.46
C SER A 29 -0.45 -20.22 -3.25
N THR A 30 -0.33 -20.81 -2.05
CA THR A 30 0.15 -20.13 -0.83
C THR A 30 1.49 -19.42 -1.01
N ARG A 31 2.36 -19.90 -1.91
CA ARG A 31 3.62 -19.22 -2.27
C ARG A 31 3.37 -17.82 -2.83
N SER A 32 2.34 -17.64 -3.66
CA SER A 32 1.99 -16.37 -4.27
C SER A 32 1.52 -15.36 -3.22
N LEU A 33 0.72 -15.82 -2.26
CA LEU A 33 0.32 -15.01 -1.11
C LEU A 33 1.53 -14.57 -0.26
N GLY A 34 2.47 -15.49 0.01
CA GLY A 34 3.71 -15.15 0.71
C GLY A 34 4.56 -14.10 -0.02
N LEU A 35 4.64 -14.19 -1.35
CA LEU A 35 5.32 -13.19 -2.18
C LEU A 35 4.61 -11.84 -2.17
N ALA A 36 3.27 -11.83 -2.17
CA ALA A 36 2.48 -10.60 -2.05
C ALA A 36 2.77 -9.87 -0.74
N LEU A 37 2.80 -10.59 0.39
CA LEU A 37 3.13 -10.03 1.70
C LEU A 37 4.58 -9.52 1.77
N LEU A 38 5.53 -10.25 1.18
CA LEU A 38 6.90 -9.78 1.01
C LEU A 38 6.97 -8.48 0.20
N GLY A 39 6.17 -8.38 -0.87
CA GLY A 39 6.03 -7.18 -1.67
C GLY A 39 5.60 -5.97 -0.82
N VAL A 40 4.56 -6.12 0.00
CA VAL A 40 4.12 -5.08 0.95
C VAL A 40 5.27 -4.62 1.84
N GLY A 41 6.00 -5.56 2.45
CA GLY A 41 7.11 -5.26 3.34
C GLY A 41 8.24 -4.48 2.65
N LEU A 42 8.63 -4.89 1.44
CA LEU A 42 9.66 -4.20 0.65
C LEU A 42 9.22 -2.79 0.27
N GLY A 43 7.97 -2.64 -0.15
CA GLY A 43 7.35 -1.34 -0.40
C GLY A 43 7.41 -0.45 0.83
N ALA A 44 6.96 -0.96 1.96
CA ALA A 44 6.88 -0.22 3.22
C ALA A 44 8.25 0.29 3.70
N LEU A 45 9.31 -0.50 3.54
CA LEU A 45 10.68 -0.04 3.79
C LEU A 45 11.04 1.15 2.91
N GLY A 46 10.77 1.06 1.60
CA GLY A 46 11.00 2.16 0.66
C GLY A 46 10.20 3.41 0.99
N GLY A 47 8.90 3.25 1.28
CA GLY A 47 8.00 4.35 1.67
C GLY A 47 8.47 5.06 2.93
N SER A 48 8.88 4.30 3.95
CA SER A 48 9.37 4.85 5.22
C SER A 48 10.66 5.65 5.03
N ILE A 49 11.60 5.15 4.23
CA ILE A 49 12.87 5.82 3.94
C ILE A 49 12.64 7.12 3.15
N LEU A 50 11.73 7.09 2.16
CA LEU A 50 11.44 8.24 1.30
C LEU A 50 10.57 9.30 1.98
N ALA A 51 9.85 8.97 3.06
CA ALA A 51 8.94 9.89 3.72
C ALA A 51 9.65 11.14 4.27
N ALA A 52 10.72 10.97 5.05
CA ALA A 52 11.43 12.09 5.67
C ALA A 52 11.90 13.18 4.67
N PRO A 53 12.62 12.85 3.57
CA PRO A 53 13.03 13.87 2.60
C PRO A 53 11.85 14.49 1.83
N LEU A 54 10.77 13.75 1.60
CA LEU A 54 9.56 14.31 0.96
C LEU A 54 8.85 15.28 1.90
N ILE A 55 8.68 14.92 3.17
CA ILE A 55 8.09 15.77 4.21
C ILE A 55 8.91 17.06 4.35
N ALA A 56 10.24 16.98 4.35
CA ALA A 56 11.11 18.16 4.42
C ALA A 56 10.93 19.13 3.23
N ARG A 57 10.55 18.62 2.04
CA ARG A 57 10.38 19.43 0.83
C ARG A 57 8.99 20.02 0.66
N VAL A 58 7.94 19.25 0.93
CA VAL A 58 6.54 19.66 0.64
C VAL A 58 5.62 19.66 1.87
N GLY A 59 6.16 19.37 3.05
CA GLY A 59 5.44 19.33 4.33
C GLY A 59 4.61 18.05 4.52
N CYS A 60 4.37 17.69 5.79
CA CYS A 60 3.63 16.47 6.15
C CYS A 60 2.22 16.46 5.54
N ARG A 61 1.51 17.60 5.57
CA ARG A 61 0.18 17.76 4.95
C ARG A 61 0.17 17.55 3.44
N GLY A 62 1.21 17.98 2.74
CA GLY A 62 1.35 17.79 1.30
C GLY A 62 1.53 16.31 0.98
N VAL A 63 2.46 15.65 1.68
CA VAL A 63 2.74 14.22 1.51
C VAL A 63 1.50 13.38 1.82
N THR A 64 0.83 13.59 2.97
CA THR A 64 -0.38 12.84 3.34
C THR A 64 -1.48 12.92 2.27
N ARG A 65 -1.70 14.09 1.66
CA ARG A 65 -2.74 14.25 0.61
C ARG A 65 -2.35 13.52 -0.67
N ALA A 66 -1.09 13.65 -1.08
CA ALA A 66 -0.59 13.00 -2.28
C ALA A 66 -0.63 11.48 -2.15
N THR A 67 -0.17 10.94 -1.02
CA THR A 67 -0.19 9.51 -0.76
C THR A 67 -1.61 8.97 -0.56
N ALA A 68 -2.54 9.72 0.04
CA ALA A 68 -3.94 9.32 0.12
C ALA A 68 -4.58 9.12 -1.26
N LEU A 69 -4.37 10.07 -2.19
CA LEU A 69 -4.87 9.95 -3.56
C LEU A 69 -4.20 8.80 -4.31
N ALA A 70 -2.88 8.67 -4.16
CA ALA A 70 -2.12 7.60 -4.78
C ALA A 70 -2.55 6.21 -4.25
N LEU A 71 -2.80 6.09 -2.95
CA LEU A 71 -3.25 4.84 -2.32
C LEU A 71 -4.61 4.44 -2.86
N GLY A 72 -5.56 5.38 -2.95
CA GLY A 72 -6.87 5.13 -3.54
C GLY A 72 -6.80 4.55 -4.96
N GLY A 73 -5.89 5.06 -5.80
CA GLY A 73 -5.65 4.50 -7.13
C GLY A 73 -4.91 3.15 -7.12
N ALA A 74 -3.92 2.99 -6.24
CA ALA A 74 -3.10 1.79 -6.14
C ALA A 74 -3.88 0.55 -5.70
N LEU A 75 -4.99 0.72 -4.97
CA LEU A 75 -5.86 -0.40 -4.55
C LEU A 75 -6.48 -1.17 -5.71
N VAL A 76 -6.52 -0.59 -6.92
CA VAL A 76 -7.01 -1.28 -8.13
C VAL A 76 -5.96 -2.26 -8.66
N LEU A 77 -4.67 -2.03 -8.40
CA LEU A 77 -3.57 -2.80 -8.99
C LEU A 77 -3.68 -4.31 -8.75
N PRO A 78 -3.98 -4.83 -7.55
CA PRO A 78 -4.05 -6.27 -7.31
C PRO A 78 -5.10 -6.98 -8.18
N ALA A 79 -6.18 -6.29 -8.55
CA ALA A 79 -7.27 -6.85 -9.35
C ALA A 79 -6.98 -6.86 -10.87
N LEU A 80 -5.94 -6.16 -11.34
CA LEU A 80 -5.64 -6.02 -12.77
C LEU A 80 -4.81 -7.17 -13.36
N GLY A 81 -4.21 -8.01 -12.53
CA GLY A 81 -3.33 -9.08 -13.00
C GLY A 81 -3.67 -10.44 -12.44
N SER A 82 -3.36 -11.46 -13.23
CA SER A 82 -3.69 -12.86 -12.98
C SER A 82 -2.45 -13.74 -12.75
N THR A 83 -1.29 -13.14 -12.47
CA THR A 83 -0.03 -13.87 -12.27
C THR A 83 0.49 -13.70 -10.86
N GLY A 84 1.16 -14.73 -10.34
CA GLY A 84 1.81 -14.66 -9.03
C GLY A 84 2.86 -13.55 -8.94
N LEU A 85 3.57 -13.24 -10.04
CA LEU A 85 4.52 -12.13 -10.09
C LEU A 85 3.82 -10.77 -9.98
N TRP A 86 2.67 -10.60 -10.63
CA TRP A 86 1.88 -9.38 -10.49
C TRP A 86 1.37 -9.20 -9.06
N LEU A 87 0.88 -10.28 -8.44
CA LEU A 87 0.48 -10.27 -7.04
C LEU A 87 1.65 -10.01 -6.09
N ALA A 88 2.90 -10.19 -6.50
CA ALA A 88 4.08 -9.79 -5.73
C ALA A 88 4.46 -8.32 -5.96
N ALA A 89 4.34 -7.82 -7.20
CA ALA A 89 4.76 -6.48 -7.58
C ALA A 89 3.75 -5.38 -7.20
N ALA A 90 2.45 -5.61 -7.39
CA ALA A 90 1.42 -4.63 -7.06
C ALA A 90 1.43 -4.23 -5.57
N PRO A 91 1.60 -5.15 -4.60
CA PRO A 91 1.66 -4.79 -3.19
C PRO A 91 2.92 -4.01 -2.80
N VAL A 92 4.02 -4.05 -3.57
CA VAL A 92 5.19 -3.18 -3.35
C VAL A 92 4.78 -1.71 -3.49
N VAL A 93 4.01 -1.39 -4.52
CA VAL A 93 3.52 -0.02 -4.75
C VAL A 93 2.59 0.41 -3.61
N ILE A 94 1.68 -0.49 -3.20
CA ILE A 94 0.76 -0.23 -2.09
C ILE A 94 1.53 0.03 -0.79
N GLY A 95 2.45 -0.86 -0.41
CA GLY A 95 3.25 -0.72 0.80
C GLY A 95 4.10 0.55 0.81
N LEU A 96 4.67 0.93 -0.34
CA LEU A 96 5.45 2.16 -0.47
C LEU A 96 4.60 3.41 -0.21
N ILE A 97 3.42 3.48 -0.78
CA ILE A 97 2.52 4.63 -0.62
C ILE A 97 1.95 4.67 0.79
N ASP A 98 1.51 3.53 1.30
CA ASP A 98 0.87 3.39 2.62
C ASP A 98 1.84 3.75 3.74
N ALA A 99 3.03 3.15 3.79
CA ALA A 99 4.02 3.49 4.81
C ALA A 99 4.48 4.95 4.73
N GLY A 100 4.61 5.50 3.52
CA GLY A 100 4.91 6.92 3.33
C GLY A 100 3.80 7.84 3.85
N MET A 101 2.53 7.46 3.65
CA MET A 101 1.37 8.14 4.22
C MET A 101 1.40 8.10 5.74
N ASP A 102 1.71 6.93 6.30
CA ASP A 102 1.74 6.70 7.74
C ASP A 102 2.79 7.56 8.44
N VAL A 103 4.03 7.58 7.93
CA VAL A 103 5.08 8.46 8.46
C VAL A 103 4.67 9.93 8.36
N ALA A 104 4.06 10.35 7.24
CA ALA A 104 3.63 11.73 7.07
C ALA A 104 2.46 12.13 7.99
N MET A 105 1.54 11.22 8.30
CA MET A 105 0.42 11.48 9.20
C MET A 105 0.85 11.61 10.67
N ASN A 106 1.95 10.97 11.03
CA ASN A 106 2.54 10.97 12.37
C ASN A 106 3.65 12.01 12.58
N ALA A 107 4.02 12.76 11.54
CA ALA A 107 5.05 13.80 11.58
C ALA A 107 4.53 15.18 12.00
#